data_AF-A0A7S1DR00-F1
#
_entry.id   AF-A0A7S1DR00-F1
#
_cell.length_a   1.000
_cell.length_b   1.000
_cell.length_c   1.000
_cell.angle_alpha   90.00
_cell.angle_beta   90.00
_cell.angle_gamma   90.00
#
_symmetry.space_group_name_H-M   'P 1'
#
loop_
_entity.id
_entity.type
_entity.pdbx_description
1 polymer ?
#
loop_
_entity_poly.entity_id
_entity_poly.type
_entity_poly.pdbx_seq_one_letter_code
_entity_poly.pdbx_strand_id
1 'polypeptide(L)'
;ADFWAEKWQKNEIGFHLSEVHPQLVKYGNLMLDDGVSAPYFPKRILIPLCGKTLDMPFLVSQGHEVTGVELVRGAMDDFVKEQGVTDDVTEADKAGMLVANVPIKEAKGKQGAGLKFVIGDFFKFSKEVNGGRPP
;
A
#
# COMPACT_ATOMS: atom_id res chain seq x y z
N ALA A 1 -3.07 18.90 -6.40
CA ALA A 1 -3.85 17.67 -6.16
C ALA A 1 -4.97 17.51 -7.20
N ASP A 2 -5.57 18.62 -7.60
CA ASP A 2 -6.80 18.68 -8.41
C ASP A 2 -6.75 17.90 -9.72
N PHE A 3 -5.62 17.93 -10.45
CA PHE A 3 -5.45 17.16 -11.69
C PHE A 3 -5.66 15.64 -11.48
N TRP A 4 -5.00 15.05 -10.46
CA TRP A 4 -5.14 13.62 -10.20
C TRP A 4 -6.51 13.28 -9.64
N ALA A 5 -7.07 14.13 -8.78
CA ALA A 5 -8.44 13.95 -8.28
C ALA A 5 -9.46 13.93 -9.44
N GLU A 6 -9.32 14.83 -10.42
CA GLU A 6 -10.17 14.87 -11.61
C GLU A 6 -10.03 13.60 -12.46
N LYS A 7 -8.80 13.09 -12.66
CA LYS A 7 -8.57 11.83 -13.39
C LYS A 7 -9.26 10.65 -12.72
N TRP A 8 -9.15 10.52 -11.41
CA TRP A 8 -9.83 9.47 -10.66
C TRP A 8 -11.35 9.62 -10.70
N GLN A 9 -11.89 10.84 -10.54
CA GLN A 9 -13.34 11.09 -10.63
C GLN A 9 -13.92 10.74 -12.02
N LYS A 10 -13.17 11.01 -13.09
CA LYS A 10 -13.57 10.67 -14.46
C LYS A 10 -13.26 9.23 -14.85
N ASN A 11 -12.73 8.42 -13.94
CA ASN A 11 -12.23 7.07 -14.20
C ASN A 11 -11.21 7.01 -15.36
N GLU A 12 -10.43 8.08 -15.54
CA GLU A 12 -9.34 8.18 -16.53
C GLU A 12 -8.04 7.58 -15.97
N ILE A 13 -8.13 6.32 -15.50
CA ILE A 13 -7.07 5.62 -14.75
C ILE A 13 -6.41 4.51 -15.58
N GLY A 14 -6.09 4.79 -16.85
CA GLY A 14 -5.48 3.81 -17.77
C GLY A 14 -4.10 3.27 -17.37
N PHE A 15 -3.51 3.81 -16.30
CA PHE A 15 -2.30 3.30 -15.67
C PHE A 15 -2.57 2.15 -14.68
N HIS A 16 -3.82 1.93 -14.27
CA HIS A 16 -4.19 0.85 -13.36
C HIS A 16 -4.20 -0.49 -14.08
N LEU A 17 -3.48 -1.47 -13.54
CA LEU A 17 -3.55 -2.86 -13.96
C LEU A 17 -4.59 -3.59 -13.11
N SER A 18 -5.49 -4.34 -13.74
CA SER A 18 -6.48 -5.19 -13.08
C SER A 18 -5.91 -6.50 -12.53
N GLU A 19 -4.58 -6.66 -12.58
CA GLU A 19 -3.82 -7.79 -12.07
C GLU A 19 -2.53 -7.31 -11.40
N VAL A 20 -1.89 -8.18 -10.62
CA VAL A 20 -0.57 -7.93 -10.04
C VAL A 20 0.43 -7.68 -11.17
N HIS A 21 1.30 -6.69 -11.00
CA HIS A 21 2.27 -6.33 -12.02
C HIS A 21 3.14 -7.54 -12.42
N PRO A 22 3.15 -7.97 -13.70
CA PRO A 22 3.79 -9.23 -14.09
C PRO A 22 5.28 -9.32 -13.74
N GLN A 23 5.99 -8.19 -13.77
CA GLN A 23 7.40 -8.14 -13.37
C GLN A 23 7.60 -8.38 -11.87
N LEU A 24 6.65 -7.96 -11.03
CA LEU A 24 6.70 -8.22 -9.60
C LEU A 24 6.50 -9.71 -9.32
N VAL A 25 5.56 -10.35 -10.01
CA VAL A 25 5.36 -11.81 -9.92
C VAL A 25 6.63 -12.56 -10.36
N LYS A 26 7.26 -12.10 -11.44
CA LYS A 26 8.44 -12.77 -12.01
C LYS A 26 9.73 -12.57 -11.19
N TYR A 27 9.95 -11.37 -10.64
CA TYR A 27 11.23 -10.99 -10.05
C TYR A 27 11.15 -10.59 -8.57
N GLY A 28 9.96 -10.58 -7.96
CA GLY A 28 9.76 -10.12 -6.57
C GLY A 28 10.65 -10.85 -5.57
N ASN A 29 10.75 -12.17 -5.68
CA ASN A 29 11.61 -12.97 -4.80
C ASN A 29 13.10 -12.58 -4.91
N LEU A 30 13.57 -12.22 -6.11
CA LEU A 30 14.94 -11.77 -6.32
C LEU A 30 15.17 -10.37 -5.74
N MET A 31 14.19 -9.47 -5.86
CA MET A 31 14.30 -8.09 -5.37
C MET A 31 14.15 -7.98 -3.84
N LEU A 32 13.42 -8.90 -3.22
CA LEU A 32 13.16 -8.90 -1.78
C LEU A 32 14.16 -9.76 -0.99
N ASP A 33 15.04 -10.49 -1.68
CA ASP A 33 16.20 -11.12 -1.06
C ASP A 33 17.28 -10.06 -0.81
N ASP A 34 17.56 -9.78 0.46
CA ASP A 34 18.62 -8.86 0.86
C ASP A 34 19.94 -9.58 1.17
N GLY A 35 19.99 -10.91 1.05
CA GLY A 35 21.16 -11.74 1.33
C GLY A 35 21.61 -11.74 2.80
N VAL A 36 20.87 -11.08 3.69
CA VAL A 36 21.24 -10.86 5.10
C VAL A 36 20.18 -11.40 6.04
N SER A 37 18.91 -11.20 5.71
CA SER A 37 17.81 -11.71 6.52
C SER A 37 17.63 -13.21 6.30
N ALA A 38 17.10 -13.90 7.31
CA ALA A 38 16.67 -15.28 7.15
C ALA A 38 15.68 -15.39 5.97
N PRO A 39 15.73 -16.50 5.19
CA PRO A 39 14.71 -16.78 4.21
C PRO A 39 13.32 -16.64 4.84
N TYR A 40 12.40 -15.98 4.15
CA TYR A 40 11.01 -15.75 4.59
C TYR A 40 10.81 -14.75 5.74
N PHE A 41 11.82 -13.94 6.08
CA PHE A 41 11.62 -12.84 7.04
C PHE A 41 10.75 -11.72 6.43
N PRO A 42 9.72 -11.22 7.13
CA PRO A 42 8.91 -10.09 6.67
C PRO A 42 9.77 -8.87 6.32
N LYS A 43 9.50 -8.29 5.15
CA LYS A 43 10.14 -7.05 4.69
C LYS A 43 9.16 -5.91 4.88
N ARG A 44 9.68 -4.71 5.09
CA ARG A 44 8.89 -3.48 5.01
C ARG A 44 9.03 -2.92 3.61
N ILE A 45 7.91 -2.61 2.97
CA ILE A 45 7.86 -2.20 1.58
C ILE A 45 7.00 -0.94 1.49
N LEU A 46 7.57 0.11 0.89
CA LEU A 46 6.86 1.36 0.59
C LEU A 46 6.47 1.38 -0.88
N ILE A 47 5.19 1.60 -1.18
CA ILE A 47 4.70 1.81 -2.55
C ILE A 47 4.24 3.26 -2.69
N PRO A 48 5.06 4.13 -3.31
CA PRO A 48 4.70 5.53 -3.53
C PRO A 48 3.67 5.66 -4.63
N LEU A 49 2.73 6.62 -4.48
CA LEU A 49 1.69 6.90 -5.46
C LEU A 49 0.92 5.63 -5.84
N CYS A 50 0.51 4.87 -4.82
CA CYS A 50 0.10 3.48 -5.00
C CYS A 50 -1.22 3.31 -5.76
N GLY A 51 -2.01 4.38 -5.92
CA GLY A 51 -3.35 4.30 -6.48
C GLY A 51 -4.16 3.19 -5.83
N LYS A 52 -4.59 2.21 -6.62
CA LYS A 52 -5.23 0.98 -6.15
C LYS A 52 -4.52 -0.30 -6.62
N THR A 53 -3.19 -0.28 -6.68
CA THR A 53 -2.44 -1.44 -7.21
C THR A 53 -2.73 -2.73 -6.43
N LEU A 54 -2.89 -3.84 -7.17
CA LEU A 54 -3.02 -5.18 -6.61
C LEU A 54 -1.68 -5.76 -6.12
N ASP A 55 -0.57 -5.07 -6.39
CA ASP A 55 0.75 -5.43 -5.86
C ASP A 55 0.79 -5.38 -4.34
N MET A 56 0.09 -4.42 -3.73
CA MET A 56 0.08 -4.27 -2.27
C MET A 56 -0.52 -5.48 -1.55
N PRO A 57 -1.77 -5.93 -1.82
CA PRO A 57 -2.32 -7.12 -1.18
C PRO A 57 -1.55 -8.39 -1.56
N PHE A 58 -1.00 -8.47 -2.78
CA PHE A 58 -0.11 -9.57 -3.18
C PHE A 58 1.12 -9.67 -2.28
N LEU A 59 1.85 -8.58 -2.06
CA LEU A 59 3.03 -8.57 -1.19
C LEU A 59 2.68 -8.88 0.28
N VAL A 60 1.57 -8.36 0.77
CA VAL A 60 1.08 -8.68 2.12
C VAL A 60 0.72 -10.16 2.23
N SER A 61 0.09 -10.74 1.19
CA SER A 61 -0.18 -12.18 1.12
C SER A 61 1.10 -13.02 1.12
N GLN A 62 2.26 -12.49 0.72
CA GLN A 62 3.55 -13.18 0.84
C GLN A 62 4.14 -13.09 2.26
N GLY A 63 3.60 -12.24 3.14
CA GLY A 63 4.03 -12.09 4.53
C GLY A 63 4.77 -10.79 4.83
N HIS A 64 4.76 -9.82 3.91
CA HIS A 64 5.46 -8.54 4.09
C HIS A 64 4.55 -7.47 4.75
N GLU A 65 5.17 -6.47 5.37
CA GLU A 65 4.51 -5.24 5.83
C GLU A 65 4.56 -4.23 4.68
N VAL A 66 3.41 -3.77 4.22
CA VAL A 66 3.31 -2.85 3.07
C VAL A 66 2.68 -1.53 3.52
N THR A 67 3.32 -0.42 3.15
CA THR A 67 2.74 0.91 3.26
C THR A 67 2.55 1.49 1.86
N GLY A 68 1.31 1.77 1.48
CA GLY A 68 0.98 2.55 0.29
C GLY A 68 0.77 4.01 0.65
N VAL A 69 1.25 4.94 -0.18
CA VAL A 69 0.97 6.38 -0.02
C VAL A 69 0.35 6.92 -1.29
N GLU A 70 -0.81 7.55 -1.18
CA GLU A 70 -1.56 8.07 -2.31
C GLU A 70 -2.19 9.42 -1.96
N LEU A 71 -2.28 10.31 -2.94
CA LEU A 71 -2.81 11.65 -2.75
C LEU A 71 -4.34 11.68 -2.81
N VAL A 72 -4.95 10.82 -3.63
CA VAL A 72 -6.36 10.87 -3.97
C VAL A 72 -7.17 9.91 -3.09
N ARG A 73 -8.01 10.45 -2.22
CA ARG A 73 -8.90 9.68 -1.33
C ARG A 73 -9.76 8.64 -2.06
N GLY A 74 -10.30 8.99 -3.24
CA GLY A 74 -11.11 8.07 -4.04
C GLY A 74 -10.38 6.80 -4.47
N ALA A 75 -9.04 6.84 -4.63
CA ALA A 75 -8.25 5.66 -4.93
C ALA A 75 -8.25 4.66 -3.77
N MET A 76 -8.15 5.16 -2.53
CA MET A 76 -8.26 4.33 -1.33
C MET A 76 -9.66 3.77 -1.16
N ASP A 77 -10.70 4.58 -1.37
CA ASP A 77 -12.09 4.14 -1.22
C ASP A 77 -12.41 2.99 -2.21
N ASP A 78 -11.96 3.11 -3.46
CA ASP A 78 -12.03 2.03 -4.45
C ASP A 78 -11.23 0.80 -4.00
N PHE A 79 -9.98 1.01 -3.55
CA PHE A 79 -9.11 -0.06 -3.11
C PHE A 79 -9.71 -0.87 -1.94
N VAL A 80 -10.17 -0.22 -0.87
CA VAL A 80 -10.73 -0.91 0.31
C VAL A 80 -12.02 -1.65 -0.04
N LYS A 81 -12.83 -1.07 -0.93
CA LYS A 81 -14.03 -1.72 -1.45
C LYS A 81 -13.67 -2.99 -2.24
N GLU A 82 -12.65 -2.94 -3.08
CA GLU A 82 -12.13 -4.10 -3.82
C GLU A 82 -11.58 -5.20 -2.88
N GLN A 83 -10.96 -4.81 -1.75
CA GLN A 83 -10.53 -5.77 -0.72
C GLN A 83 -11.69 -6.32 0.14
N GLY A 84 -12.92 -5.80 -0.05
CA GLY A 84 -14.09 -6.18 0.74
C GLY A 84 -14.00 -5.74 2.20
N VAL A 85 -13.36 -4.61 2.46
CA VAL A 85 -13.20 -3.99 3.78
C VAL A 85 -14.19 -2.83 3.88
N THR A 86 -15.05 -2.87 4.89
CA THR A 86 -16.00 -1.79 5.23
C THR A 86 -15.43 -1.00 6.40
N ASP A 87 -14.68 0.06 6.08
CA ASP A 87 -14.23 1.14 6.97
C ASP A 87 -13.65 0.79 8.35
N ASP A 88 -12.32 0.90 8.48
CA ASP A 88 -11.62 1.25 9.72
C ASP A 88 -10.54 2.31 9.40
N VAL A 89 -10.95 3.44 8.80
CA VAL A 89 -10.07 4.59 8.59
C VAL A 89 -9.83 5.24 9.96
N THR A 90 -8.59 5.15 10.46
CA THR A 90 -8.26 5.59 11.81
C THR A 90 -7.05 6.52 11.79
N GLU A 91 -7.37 7.76 12.17
CA GLU A 91 -6.46 8.82 12.58
C GLU A 91 -5.73 9.58 11.46
N ALA A 92 -5.80 10.90 11.57
CA ALA A 92 -4.85 11.80 10.93
C ALA A 92 -3.55 11.73 11.75
N ASP A 93 -2.43 11.50 11.09
CA ASP A 93 -1.13 11.53 11.75
C ASP A 93 -0.70 12.98 12.07
N LYS A 94 0.50 13.15 12.64
CA LYS A 94 1.04 14.48 12.99
C LYS A 94 1.29 15.39 11.78
N ALA A 95 1.35 14.84 10.57
CA ALA A 95 1.52 15.57 9.32
C ALA A 95 0.17 15.88 8.62
N GLY A 96 -0.96 15.48 9.21
CA GLY A 96 -2.29 15.64 8.65
C GLY A 96 -2.64 14.62 7.56
N MET A 97 -1.89 13.51 7.47
CA MET A 97 -2.18 12.41 6.55
C MET A 97 -3.16 11.43 7.18
N LEU A 98 -4.15 10.96 6.43
CA LEU A 98 -5.06 9.94 6.93
C LEU A 98 -4.41 8.57 6.78
N VAL A 99 -4.49 7.74 7.82
CA VAL A 99 -3.98 6.37 7.77
C VAL A 99 -5.15 5.38 7.89
N ALA A 100 -5.08 4.32 7.10
CA ALA A 100 -6.01 3.19 7.18
C ALA A 100 -5.21 1.90 7.28
N ASN A 101 -5.54 1.06 8.25
CA ASN A 101 -5.05 -0.31 8.30
C ASN A 101 -6.02 -1.18 7.51
N VAL A 102 -5.57 -1.77 6.42
CA VAL A 102 -6.44 -2.57 5.54
C VAL A 102 -6.16 -4.05 5.79
N PRO A 103 -7.10 -4.81 6.37
CA PRO A 103 -6.93 -6.24 6.56
C PRO A 103 -6.94 -6.97 5.21
N ILE A 104 -5.89 -7.76 4.96
CA ILE A 104 -5.78 -8.62 3.78
C ILE A 104 -6.06 -10.06 4.20
N LYS A 105 -7.13 -10.66 3.65
CA LYS A 105 -7.65 -11.97 4.06
C LYS A 105 -6.60 -13.07 3.89
N GLU A 106 -5.85 -13.02 2.80
CA GLU A 106 -4.82 -13.96 2.38
C GLU A 106 -3.59 -13.93 3.31
N ALA A 107 -3.46 -12.89 4.14
CA ALA A 107 -2.35 -12.72 5.08
C ALA A 107 -2.65 -13.24 6.49
N LYS A 108 -3.86 -13.73 6.74
CA LYS A 108 -4.32 -14.14 8.08
C LYS A 108 -3.40 -15.21 8.67
N GLY A 109 -2.83 -14.93 9.84
CA GLY A 109 -1.92 -15.83 10.55
C GLY A 109 -0.44 -15.72 10.14
N LYS A 110 -0.10 -14.88 9.16
CA LYS A 110 1.30 -14.56 8.84
C LYS A 110 1.82 -13.50 9.80
N GLN A 111 2.87 -13.84 10.55
CA GLN A 111 3.49 -12.90 11.48
C GLN A 111 4.16 -11.76 10.71
N GLY A 112 3.90 -10.51 11.11
CA GLY A 112 4.51 -9.32 10.49
C GLY A 112 3.86 -8.86 9.19
N ALA A 113 2.82 -9.54 8.70
CA ALA A 113 2.07 -9.11 7.53
C ALA A 113 1.02 -8.05 7.88
N GLY A 114 0.91 -7.01 7.05
CA GLY A 114 -0.11 -5.97 7.23
C GLY A 114 -0.03 -4.91 6.14
N LEU A 115 -1.15 -4.24 5.90
CA LEU A 115 -1.24 -3.13 4.94
C LEU A 115 -1.63 -1.84 5.64
N LYS A 116 -0.79 -0.83 5.51
CA LYS A 116 -1.11 0.57 5.81
C LYS A 116 -1.34 1.31 4.51
N PHE A 117 -2.47 1.98 4.39
CA PHE A 117 -2.78 2.87 3.29
C PHE A 117 -2.81 4.29 3.81
N VAL A 118 -1.98 5.17 3.25
CA VAL A 118 -1.84 6.56 3.70
C VAL A 118 -2.37 7.50 2.62
N ILE A 119 -3.31 8.35 2.99
CA ILE A 119 -3.75 9.48 2.16
C ILE A 119 -2.94 10.71 2.50
N GLY A 120 -2.11 11.16 1.56
CA GLY A 120 -1.26 12.32 1.73
C GLY A 120 -0.31 12.58 0.58
N ASP A 121 0.40 13.69 0.67
CA ASP A 121 1.48 14.03 -0.25
C ASP A 121 2.69 13.13 0.03
N PHE A 122 3.01 12.23 -0.91
CA PHE A 122 4.16 11.32 -0.79
C PHE A 122 5.47 12.07 -0.51
N PHE A 123 5.67 13.27 -1.04
CA PHE A 123 6.90 14.04 -0.82
C PHE A 123 7.00 14.62 0.60
N LYS A 124 5.89 14.58 1.36
CA LYS A 124 5.85 14.89 2.79
C LYS A 124 5.83 13.64 3.67
N PHE A 125 5.78 12.45 3.08
CA PHE A 125 5.79 11.20 3.83
C PHE A 125 7.16 11.02 4.48
N SER A 126 7.14 10.73 5.79
CA SER A 126 8.36 10.63 6.58
C SER A 126 8.35 9.42 7.50
N LYS A 127 9.48 9.19 8.17
CA LYS A 127 9.61 8.17 9.21
C LYS A 127 8.61 8.40 10.34
N GLU A 128 8.34 9.66 10.69
CA GLU A 128 7.37 10.04 11.71
C GLU A 128 5.95 9.63 11.30
N VAL A 129 5.60 9.82 10.01
CA VAL A 129 4.32 9.40 9.42
C VAL A 129 4.16 7.87 9.45
N ASN A 130 5.24 7.12 9.23
CA ASN A 130 5.23 5.66 9.24
C ASN A 130 5.35 5.03 10.65
N GLY A 131 4.91 5.74 11.70
CA GLY A 131 4.98 5.25 13.08
C GLY A 131 6.41 5.13 13.63
N GLY A 132 7.31 6.03 13.21
CA GLY A 132 8.70 6.09 13.67
C GLY A 132 9.62 5.05 13.05
N ARG A 133 9.18 4.33 12.01
CA ARG A 133 9.98 3.29 11.33
C ARG A 133 10.41 3.78 9.94
N PRO A 134 11.70 3.66 9.56
CA PRO A 134 12.08 3.94 8.18
C PRO A 134 11.34 2.96 7.26
N PRO A 135 10.97 3.38 6.03
CA PRO A 135 10.46 2.45 5.04
C PRO A 135 11.39 1.24 4.90
#